data_AF-K1T7V5-F1
#
_entry.id   AF-K1T7V5-F1
#
_cell.length_a   1.000
_cell.length_b   1.000
_cell.length_c   1.000
_cell.angle_alpha   90.00
_cell.angle_beta   90.00
_cell.angle_gamma   90.00
#
_symmetry.space_group_name_H-M   'P 1'
#
loop_
_entity.id
_entity.type
_entity.pdbx_description
1 polymer ?
#
loop_
_entity_poly.entity_id
_entity_poly.type
_entity_poly.pdbx_seq_one_letter_code
_entity_poly.pdbx_strand_id
1 'polypeptide(L)'
;MKVLEVKDVSKSFYSTHALTRVNFDLEKGEVLALAGENGAGKSTMMNILLGSFAPDEGTMLLNGKTYEPKNPSDALQKGISMIHQELCLVPSMTVADNVWIGRCNQFSRCGIYMPQLCEERTQKLFDDYGIDLNPKESS
;
A
#
# COMPACT_ATOMS: atom_id res chain seq x y z
N MET A 1 -13.43 -13.76 9.97
CA MET A 1 -14.20 -12.66 9.33
C MET A 1 -13.40 -12.19 8.13
N LYS A 2 -14.02 -12.17 6.95
CA LYS A 2 -13.38 -11.73 5.71
C LYS A 2 -13.05 -10.24 5.80
N VAL A 3 -11.78 -9.91 5.61
CA VAL A 3 -11.28 -8.53 5.55
C VAL A 3 -11.22 -8.07 4.11
N LEU A 4 -10.80 -8.90 3.16
CA LEU A 4 -10.80 -8.59 1.74
C LEU A 4 -11.57 -9.68 0.98
N GLU A 5 -12.42 -9.27 0.06
CA GLU A 5 -13.08 -10.17 -0.89
C GLU A 5 -12.88 -9.64 -2.30
N VAL A 6 -12.49 -10.51 -3.22
CA VAL A 6 -12.33 -10.22 -4.65
C VAL A 6 -13.21 -11.20 -5.41
N LYS A 7 -14.15 -10.68 -6.20
CA LYS A 7 -15.18 -11.46 -6.91
C LYS A 7 -15.18 -11.13 -8.39
N ASP A 8 -14.94 -12.15 -9.20
CA ASP A 8 -14.92 -12.10 -10.67
C ASP A 8 -14.10 -10.93 -11.26
N VAL A 9 -13.00 -10.56 -10.62
CA VAL A 9 -12.18 -9.43 -11.08
C VAL A 9 -11.44 -9.78 -12.37
N SER A 10 -11.66 -8.98 -13.41
CA SER A 10 -11.00 -9.11 -14.70
C SER A 10 -10.25 -7.83 -15.07
N LYS A 11 -9.14 -7.97 -15.80
CA LYS A 11 -8.38 -6.85 -16.33
C LYS A 11 -7.70 -7.21 -17.64
N SER A 12 -7.90 -6.38 -18.65
CA SER A 12 -7.25 -6.47 -19.95
C SER A 12 -6.48 -5.21 -20.27
N PHE A 13 -5.37 -5.36 -20.99
CA PHE A 13 -4.59 -4.28 -21.58
C PHE A 13 -4.45 -4.54 -23.07
N TYR A 14 -5.07 -3.72 -23.90
CA TYR A 14 -5.14 -3.93 -25.35
C TYR A 14 -5.66 -5.35 -25.68
N SER A 15 -4.85 -6.18 -26.33
CA SER A 15 -5.17 -7.57 -26.68
C SER A 15 -4.81 -8.59 -25.60
N THR A 16 -4.24 -8.17 -24.47
CA THR A 16 -3.78 -9.07 -23.40
C THR A 16 -4.76 -9.12 -22.25
N HIS A 17 -5.26 -10.31 -21.92
CA HIS A 17 -6.03 -10.55 -20.70
C HIS A 17 -5.07 -10.78 -19.53
N ALA A 18 -4.82 -9.75 -18.72
CA ALA A 18 -3.91 -9.83 -17.59
C ALA A 18 -4.54 -10.53 -16.38
N LEU A 19 -5.86 -10.40 -16.20
CA LEU A 19 -6.66 -11.12 -15.20
C LEU A 19 -7.98 -11.55 -15.83
N THR A 20 -8.42 -12.77 -15.52
CA THR A 20 -9.69 -13.32 -16.00
C THR A 20 -10.46 -13.90 -14.81
N ARG A 21 -11.54 -13.22 -14.41
CA ARG A 21 -12.47 -13.66 -13.37
C ARG A 21 -11.80 -14.19 -12.09
N VAL A 22 -10.87 -13.40 -11.55
CA VAL A 22 -10.15 -13.74 -10.33
C VAL A 22 -11.10 -13.68 -9.13
N ASN A 23 -11.06 -14.74 -8.32
CA ASN A 23 -11.87 -14.90 -7.12
C ASN A 23 -10.97 -15.35 -5.96
N PHE A 24 -10.94 -14.58 -4.88
CA PHE A 24 -10.31 -14.98 -3.62
C PHE A 24 -10.84 -14.12 -2.47
N ASP A 25 -10.60 -14.56 -1.25
CA ASP A 25 -10.81 -13.76 -0.06
C ASP A 25 -9.65 -13.93 0.94
N LEU A 26 -9.60 -13.01 1.90
CA LEU A 26 -8.60 -12.97 2.96
C LEU A 26 -9.31 -12.72 4.28
N GLU A 27 -9.06 -13.56 5.27
CA GLU A 27 -9.55 -13.39 6.62
C GLU A 27 -8.63 -12.53 7.50
N LYS A 28 -9.19 -11.97 8.58
CA LYS A 28 -8.40 -11.22 9.56
C LYS A 28 -7.33 -12.13 10.18
N GLY A 29 -6.06 -11.72 10.05
CA GLY A 29 -4.91 -12.45 10.58
C GLY A 29 -4.37 -13.54 9.67
N GLU A 30 -4.99 -13.74 8.50
CA GLU A 30 -4.50 -14.67 7.48
C GLU A 30 -3.33 -14.06 6.69
N VAL A 31 -2.41 -14.93 6.29
CA VAL A 31 -1.35 -14.61 5.33
C VAL A 31 -1.64 -15.37 4.04
N LEU A 32 -2.06 -14.64 3.00
CA LEU A 32 -2.32 -15.21 1.68
C LEU A 32 -1.10 -15.04 0.77
N ALA A 33 -0.61 -16.15 0.23
CA ALA A 33 0.46 -16.16 -0.77
C ALA A 33 -0.14 -16.23 -2.18
N LEU A 34 0.12 -15.20 -3.00
CA LEU A 34 -0.21 -15.21 -4.42
C LEU A 34 0.99 -15.69 -5.24
N ALA A 35 0.94 -16.93 -5.74
CA ALA A 35 2.01 -17.56 -6.50
C ALA A 35 1.57 -17.88 -7.95
N GLY A 36 2.54 -17.92 -8.86
CA GLY A 36 2.32 -18.18 -10.29
C GLY A 36 3.52 -17.74 -11.12
N GLU A 37 3.56 -18.12 -12.39
CA GLU A 37 4.66 -17.77 -13.30
C GLU A 37 4.74 -16.26 -13.59
N ASN A 38 5.87 -15.83 -14.14
CA ASN A 38 6.00 -14.46 -14.65
C ASN A 38 4.95 -14.23 -15.75
N GLY A 39 4.19 -13.14 -15.63
CA GLY A 39 3.06 -12.86 -16.53
C GLY A 39 1.71 -13.41 -16.07
N ALA A 40 1.63 -14.20 -14.99
CA ALA A 40 0.36 -14.74 -14.47
C ALA A 40 -0.59 -13.68 -13.85
N GLY A 41 -0.35 -12.38 -14.04
CA GLY A 41 -1.23 -11.31 -13.56
C GLY A 41 -1.04 -10.88 -12.10
N LYS A 42 -0.13 -11.51 -11.33
CA LYS A 42 0.09 -11.18 -9.91
C LYS A 42 0.30 -9.69 -9.65
N SER A 43 1.23 -9.06 -10.37
CA SER A 43 1.51 -7.63 -10.25
C SER A 43 0.31 -6.76 -10.69
N THR A 44 -0.49 -7.24 -11.64
CA THR A 44 -1.72 -6.57 -12.06
C THR A 44 -2.77 -6.59 -10.95
N MET A 45 -2.96 -7.73 -10.28
CA MET A 45 -3.87 -7.84 -9.14
C MET A 45 -3.43 -6.91 -8.00
N MET A 46 -2.13 -6.90 -7.71
CA MET A 46 -1.55 -6.00 -6.71
C MET A 46 -1.78 -4.51 -7.04
N ASN A 47 -1.57 -4.12 -8.31
CA ASN A 47 -1.83 -2.76 -8.76
C ASN A 47 -3.32 -2.38 -8.70
N ILE A 48 -4.23 -3.33 -8.90
CA ILE A 48 -5.67 -3.10 -8.73
C ILE A 48 -6.03 -2.90 -7.26
N LEU A 49 -5.47 -3.72 -6.35
CA LEU A 49 -5.66 -3.53 -4.91
C LEU A 49 -5.13 -2.18 -4.42
N LEU A 50 -4.06 -1.67 -5.02
CA LEU A 50 -3.52 -0.34 -4.73
C LEU A 50 -4.24 0.81 -5.45
N GLY A 51 -5.18 0.52 -6.36
CA GLY A 51 -5.86 1.55 -7.15
C GLY A 51 -4.99 2.20 -8.22
N SER A 52 -3.84 1.62 -8.58
CA SER A 52 -3.06 2.04 -9.76
C SER A 52 -3.79 1.70 -11.06
N PHE A 53 -4.60 0.64 -11.05
CA PHE A 53 -5.52 0.30 -12.14
C PHE A 53 -6.92 0.04 -11.57
N ALA A 54 -7.95 0.50 -12.28
CA ALA A 54 -9.30 0.01 -12.04
C ALA A 54 -9.49 -1.37 -12.72
N PRO A 55 -10.21 -2.32 -12.09
CA PRO A 55 -10.63 -3.53 -12.78
C PRO A 55 -11.62 -3.18 -13.91
N ASP A 56 -11.68 -3.99 -14.96
CA ASP A 56 -12.66 -3.78 -16.04
C ASP A 56 -14.03 -4.38 -15.65
N GLU A 57 -14.01 -5.46 -14.87
CA GLU A 57 -15.19 -6.17 -14.37
C GLU A 57 -14.93 -6.71 -12.95
N GLY A 58 -15.99 -7.12 -12.28
CA GLY A 58 -15.94 -7.70 -10.94
C GLY A 58 -16.08 -6.67 -9.83
N THR A 59 -15.99 -7.15 -8.59
CA THR A 59 -16.14 -6.31 -7.40
C THR A 59 -15.13 -6.68 -6.33
N MET A 60 -14.74 -5.69 -5.52
CA MET A 60 -13.91 -5.90 -4.35
C MET A 60 -14.60 -5.33 -3.11
N LEU A 61 -14.47 -6.02 -1.99
CA LEU A 61 -14.95 -5.56 -0.68
C LEU A 61 -13.80 -5.52 0.32
N LEU A 62 -13.73 -4.45 1.10
CA LEU A 62 -12.81 -4.30 2.22
C LEU A 62 -13.62 -4.10 3.50
N ASN A 63 -13.48 -4.99 4.46
CA ASN A 63 -14.28 -5.07 5.69
C ASN A 63 -15.80 -5.03 5.40
N GLY A 64 -16.23 -5.77 4.37
CA GLY A 64 -17.63 -5.85 3.94
C GLY A 64 -18.18 -4.61 3.22
N LYS A 65 -17.35 -3.59 2.94
CA LYS A 65 -17.74 -2.39 2.19
C LYS A 65 -17.12 -2.39 0.81
N THR A 66 -17.81 -1.82 -0.18
CA THR A 66 -17.27 -1.64 -1.53
C THR A 66 -15.90 -0.99 -1.51
N TYR A 67 -14.94 -1.64 -2.16
CA TYR A 67 -13.55 -1.21 -2.24
C TYR A 67 -13.20 -0.85 -3.67
N GLU A 68 -13.22 0.45 -3.95
CA GLU A 68 -12.86 1.03 -5.25
C GLU A 68 -11.81 2.14 -5.01
N PRO A 69 -10.53 1.78 -4.83
CA PRO A 69 -9.47 2.76 -4.64
C PRO A 69 -9.22 3.53 -5.93
N LYS A 70 -9.11 4.86 -5.84
CA LYS A 70 -8.86 5.73 -7.02
C LYS A 70 -7.37 5.88 -7.36
N ASN A 71 -6.51 5.65 -6.39
CA ASN A 71 -5.05 5.76 -6.49
C ASN A 71 -4.39 5.15 -5.22
N PRO A 72 -3.06 4.96 -5.21
CA PRO A 72 -2.34 4.42 -4.05
C PRO A 72 -2.53 5.18 -2.74
N SER A 73 -2.72 6.51 -2.78
CA SER A 73 -2.97 7.32 -1.58
C SER A 73 -4.35 7.02 -0.97
N ASP A 74 -5.37 6.85 -1.82
CA ASP A 74 -6.72 6.44 -1.39
C ASP A 74 -6.74 5.00 -0.85
N ALA A 75 -6.01 4.08 -1.48
CA ALA A 75 -5.82 2.72 -0.96
C ALA A 75 -5.18 2.72 0.44
N LEU A 76 -4.12 3.52 0.63
CA LEU A 76 -3.44 3.68 1.91
C LEU A 76 -4.39 4.24 2.99
N GLN A 77 -5.20 5.24 2.66
CA GLN A 77 -6.20 5.80 3.58
C GLN A 77 -7.29 4.77 3.95
N LYS A 78 -7.63 3.86 3.04
CA LYS A 78 -8.55 2.74 3.28
C LYS A 78 -7.90 1.57 4.04
N GLY A 79 -6.59 1.62 4.29
CA GLY A 79 -5.86 0.65 5.09
C GLY A 79 -5.13 -0.44 4.30
N ILE A 80 -4.97 -0.27 2.97
CA ILE A 80 -4.17 -1.17 2.13
C ILE A 80 -2.86 -0.47 1.75
N SER A 81 -1.73 -1.08 2.08
CA SER A 81 -0.39 -0.62 1.67
C SER A 81 0.41 -1.76 1.05
N MET A 82 1.38 -1.40 0.20
CA MET A 82 2.34 -2.35 -0.37
C MET A 82 3.76 -1.99 0.05
N ILE A 83 4.55 -3.02 0.32
CA ILE A 83 6.00 -2.93 0.43
C ILE A 83 6.55 -3.36 -0.94
N HIS A 84 7.18 -2.44 -1.65
CA HIS A 84 7.79 -2.72 -2.96
C HIS A 84 9.12 -3.46 -2.79
N GLN A 85 9.46 -4.30 -3.78
CA GLN A 85 10.74 -5.03 -3.78
C GLN A 85 11.95 -4.11 -3.86
N GLU A 86 11.83 -3.01 -4.61
CA GLU A 86 12.85 -1.97 -4.69
C GLU A 86 12.53 -0.86 -3.69
N LEU A 87 13.54 -0.48 -2.90
CA LEU A 87 13.43 0.63 -1.96
C LEU A 87 13.47 1.96 -2.73
N CYS A 88 12.35 2.66 -2.78
CA CYS A 88 12.29 4.03 -3.32
C CYS A 88 12.56 5.04 -2.19
N LEU A 89 13.82 5.12 -1.76
CA LEU A 89 14.26 6.17 -0.82
C LEU A 89 14.49 7.48 -1.57
N VAL A 90 14.29 8.59 -0.87
CA VAL A 90 14.67 9.93 -1.30
C VAL A 90 15.90 10.35 -0.47
N PRO A 91 17.13 10.26 -1.03
CA PRO A 91 18.35 10.48 -0.24
C PRO A 91 18.45 11.88 0.37
N SER A 92 17.87 12.88 -0.29
CA SER A 92 17.84 14.26 0.22
C SER A 92 16.91 14.47 1.42
N MET A 93 16.17 13.45 1.85
CA MET A 93 15.24 13.49 2.98
C MET A 93 15.84 12.79 4.19
N THR A 94 15.42 13.19 5.38
CA THR A 94 15.81 12.47 6.60
C THR A 94 15.22 11.06 6.63
N VAL A 95 15.76 10.19 7.48
CA VAL A 95 15.17 8.87 7.72
C VAL A 95 13.71 9.00 8.16
N ALA A 96 13.39 9.93 9.07
CA ALA A 96 12.02 10.20 9.49
C ALA A 96 11.13 10.60 8.31
N ASP A 97 11.59 11.54 7.49
CA ASP A 97 10.83 11.99 6.32
C ASP A 97 10.57 10.86 5.31
N ASN A 98 11.54 9.96 5.10
CA ASN A 98 11.38 8.78 4.25
C ASN A 98 10.34 7.80 4.81
N VAL A 99 10.35 7.54 6.12
CA VAL A 99 9.38 6.66 6.79
C VAL A 99 7.94 7.18 6.61
N TRP A 100 7.76 8.49 6.62
CA TRP A 100 6.45 9.13 6.61
C TRP A 100 6.07 9.80 5.29
N ILE A 101 6.82 9.64 4.20
CA ILE A 101 6.62 10.38 2.94
C ILE A 101 5.19 10.29 2.39
N GLY A 102 4.56 9.11 2.44
CA GLY A 102 3.16 8.91 2.03
C GLY A 102 2.10 9.40 3.03
N ARG A 103 2.53 9.87 4.21
CA ARG A 103 1.70 10.28 5.35
C ARG A 103 2.18 11.59 5.99
N CYS A 104 2.97 12.40 5.28
CA CYS A 104 3.58 13.63 5.81
C CYS A 104 2.54 14.65 6.32
N ASN A 105 1.32 14.63 5.76
CA ASN A 105 0.20 15.47 6.20
C ASN A 105 -0.15 15.28 7.68
N GLN A 106 0.15 14.13 8.29
CA GLN A 106 -0.06 13.88 9.73
C GLN A 106 0.89 14.68 10.64
N PHE A 107 1.88 15.33 10.03
CA PHE A 107 2.91 16.15 10.67
C PHE A 107 2.83 17.60 10.21
N SER A 108 1.70 17.99 9.59
CA SER A 108 1.45 19.35 9.16
C SER A 108 0.34 19.97 9.99
N ARG A 109 0.55 21.18 10.50
CA ARG A 109 -0.45 21.96 11.24
C ARG A 109 -0.76 23.24 10.48
N CYS A 110 -2.03 23.43 10.11
CA CYS A 110 -2.47 24.57 9.29
C CYS A 110 -1.63 24.73 7.99
N GLY A 111 -1.22 23.62 7.37
CA GLY A 111 -0.40 23.62 6.16
C GLY A 111 1.11 23.77 6.39
N ILE A 112 1.56 23.95 7.63
CA ILE A 112 2.99 24.07 7.97
C ILE A 112 3.51 22.72 8.42
N TYR A 113 4.54 22.20 7.74
CA TYR A 113 5.22 20.96 8.11
C TYR A 113 6.01 21.11 9.42
N MET A 114 5.90 20.13 10.32
CA MET A 114 6.54 20.09 11.63
C MET A 114 7.51 18.90 11.72
N PRO A 115 8.78 19.06 11.33
CA PRO A 115 9.75 17.95 11.28
C PRO A 115 10.01 17.33 12.65
N GLN A 116 10.00 18.12 13.73
CA GLN A 116 10.25 17.61 15.08
C GLN A 116 9.23 16.55 15.51
N LEU A 117 7.96 16.71 15.12
CA LEU A 117 6.92 15.73 15.43
C LEU A 117 7.12 14.44 14.62
N CYS A 118 7.61 14.55 13.39
CA CYS A 118 7.95 13.42 12.52
C CYS A 118 9.11 12.62 13.10
N GLU A 119 10.17 13.30 13.52
CA GLU A 119 11.33 12.72 14.19
C GLU A 119 10.96 12.01 15.49
N GLU A 120 10.19 12.67 16.37
CA GLU A 120 9.75 12.09 17.66
C GLU A 120 8.88 10.84 17.47
N ARG A 121 7.97 10.83 16.49
CA ARG A 121 7.17 9.64 16.18
C ARG A 121 8.02 8.51 15.60
N THR A 122 9.01 8.85 14.77
CA THR A 122 9.92 7.86 14.19
C THR A 122 10.81 7.25 15.25
N GLN A 123 11.33 8.05 16.19
CA GLN A 123 12.13 7.52 17.31
C GLN A 123 11.33 6.50 18.13
N LYS A 124 10.06 6.80 18.46
CA LYS A 124 9.20 5.85 19.17
C LYS A 124 9.00 4.55 18.40
N LEU A 125 8.80 4.62 17.08
CA LEU A 125 8.72 3.44 16.22
C LEU A 125 10.02 2.63 16.30
N PHE A 126 11.16 3.30 16.22
CA PHE A 126 12.46 2.64 16.29
C PHE A 126 12.70 1.98 17.65
N ASP A 127 12.33 2.64 18.75
CA ASP A 127 12.42 2.07 20.10
C ASP A 127 11.53 0.83 20.24
N ASP A 128 10.30 0.86 19.72
CA ASP A 128 9.34 -0.25 19.78
C ASP A 128 9.81 -1.49 18.99
N TYR A 129 10.49 -1.29 17.86
CA TYR A 129 10.99 -2.37 16.99
C TYR A 129 12.49 -2.68 17.17
N GLY A 130 13.19 -1.99 18.09
CA GLY A 130 14.62 -2.18 18.34
C GLY A 130 15.53 -1.79 17.16
N ILE A 131 15.17 -0.73 16.43
CA ILE A 131 15.93 -0.23 15.27
C ILE A 131 16.94 0.81 15.75
N ASP A 132 18.22 0.56 15.50
CA ASP A 132 19.32 1.51 15.81
C ASP A 132 19.66 2.36 14.59
N LEU A 133 18.83 3.38 14.34
CA LEU A 133 19.03 4.39 13.30
C LEU A 133 18.67 5.77 13.85
N ASN A 134 19.31 6.81 13.32
CA ASN A 134 19.01 8.18 13.74
C ASN A 134 17.90 8.77 12.84
N PRO A 135 16.71 9.10 13.36
CA PRO A 135 15.63 9.65 12.54
C PRO A 135 15.99 10.94 11.79
N LYS A 136 16.99 11.68 12.27
CA LYS A 136 17.42 12.98 11.73
C LYS A 136 18.52 12.88 10.68
N GLU A 137 19.14 11.71 10.51
CA GLU A 137 20.19 11.57 9.52
C GLU A 137 19.60 11.58 8.10
N SER A 138 20.33 12.16 7.16
CA SER A 138 20.05 12.04 5.73
C SER A 138 20.85 10.84 5.19
N SER A 139 20.19 10.00 4.38
CA SER A 139 20.82 8.80 3.77
C SER A 139 21.80 9.15 2.65
#